data_AF-A0A2K8KFY3-F1
#
_entry.id   AF-A0A2K8KFY3-F1
#
_cell.length_a   1.000
_cell.length_b   1.000
_cell.length_c   1.000
_cell.angle_alpha   90.00
_cell.angle_beta   90.00
_cell.angle_gamma   90.00
#
_symmetry.space_group_name_H-M   'P 1'
#
loop_
_entity.id
_entity.type
_entity.pdbx_description
1 polymer ?
#
loop_
_entity_poly.entity_id
_entity_poly.type
_entity_poly.pdbx_seq_one_letter_code
_entity_poly.pdbx_strand_id
1 'polypeptide(L)'
;MSRDQLHQAFVDTYLWWREADKQAGYLDAKYAAAGITTRKRKANSPNFYPLVRLVWNIDPTKQASTISNWAKSLLALHDEYTGKTELYAQNARADLINYIKDEGGLARLRGEKGMTAAELAAEEAAGVQLMQRGRPKLTAPAPANVAASKLEAVKAIAPKATIPSFPTAVTNADNLVVMLGRKNAAGQIEIVGSNYSDQLVQTALDACTALDRSNVTLSLRLIAEALEPHALPAKLESYRKKFFDDSEVERTVTLRDLDKDGNPKTEVQKIKQATRLRYRPTATDFLVSKTATPASLVTYARPNAAFVCADEVILRGADRSWIESELLNKQKLTLYKAEPNNGLAATQGTVKATHTLRLDDAASEHTRNIYFYEKSTVPVESNQQPSIKNQAALNWNWELETTVQWLAEFDAQCATPYVNTIRGFFNRSKFASIQLQLGKTELELRYWYENDVYAYNYSLPYNSNAKRLGKKTSTQLFTANAKDLALVFAVLPTLPITSQNVLLSGNSNVMRVKYSTELADYETYIPAADTAGLRDATAFELYGA
;
A
#
# COMPACT_ATOMS: atom_id res chain seq x y z
N MET A 1 -34.87 4.12 18.84
CA MET A 1 -33.96 4.09 20.00
C MET A 1 -32.68 4.83 19.62
N SER A 2 -32.19 5.76 20.45
CA SER A 2 -30.92 6.46 20.18
C SER A 2 -29.73 5.51 20.33
N ARG A 3 -28.56 5.88 19.79
CA ARG A 3 -27.34 5.04 19.87
C ARG A 3 -26.93 4.80 21.33
N ASP A 4 -27.05 5.80 22.19
CA ASP A 4 -26.73 5.65 23.61
C ASP A 4 -27.75 4.77 24.36
N GLN A 5 -29.04 4.88 24.04
CA GLN A 5 -30.06 3.99 24.59
C GLN A 5 -29.87 2.54 24.16
N LEU A 6 -29.40 2.32 22.92
CA LEU A 6 -29.05 1.00 22.40
C LEU A 6 -27.87 0.41 23.16
N HIS A 7 -26.80 1.18 23.41
CA HIS A 7 -25.65 0.70 24.18
C HIS A 7 -26.04 0.32 25.61
N GLN A 8 -26.86 1.14 26.26
CA GLN A 8 -27.40 0.84 27.60
C GLN A 8 -28.20 -0.46 27.60
N ALA A 9 -29.14 -0.63 26.66
CA ALA A 9 -29.96 -1.84 26.57
C ALA A 9 -29.12 -3.11 26.38
N PHE A 10 -28.02 -3.04 25.63
CA PHE A 10 -27.11 -4.18 25.45
C PHE A 10 -26.36 -4.55 26.73
N VAL A 11 -25.84 -3.55 27.44
CA VAL A 11 -25.13 -3.78 28.70
C VAL A 11 -26.09 -4.31 29.76
N ASP A 12 -27.29 -3.72 29.87
CA ASP A 12 -28.31 -4.16 30.82
C ASP A 12 -28.77 -5.60 30.54
N THR A 13 -28.95 -5.95 29.27
CA THR A 13 -29.28 -7.32 28.86
C THR A 13 -28.17 -8.31 29.20
N TYR A 14 -26.90 -7.93 29.00
CA TYR A 14 -25.77 -8.77 29.33
C TYR A 14 -25.64 -9.00 30.84
N LEU A 15 -25.75 -7.94 31.64
CA LEU A 15 -25.67 -8.03 33.11
C LEU A 15 -26.84 -8.83 33.69
N TRP A 16 -28.07 -8.60 33.19
CA TRP A 16 -29.22 -9.42 33.55
C TRP A 16 -29.00 -10.89 33.24
N TRP A 17 -28.48 -11.20 32.04
CA TRP A 17 -28.19 -12.58 31.68
C TRP A 17 -27.18 -13.24 32.63
N ARG A 18 -26.13 -12.53 33.07
CA ARG A 18 -25.16 -13.08 34.05
C ARG A 18 -25.79 -13.42 35.39
N GLU A 19 -26.82 -12.69 35.82
CA GLU A 19 -27.56 -12.99 37.04
C GLU A 19 -28.51 -14.17 36.82
N ALA A 20 -29.20 -14.18 35.67
CA ALA A 20 -30.15 -15.21 35.28
C ALA A 20 -29.47 -16.59 35.06
N ASP A 21 -28.25 -16.61 34.52
CA ASP A 21 -27.47 -17.83 34.27
C ASP A 21 -26.99 -18.51 35.56
N LYS A 22 -26.86 -17.76 36.67
CA LYS A 22 -26.54 -18.33 37.99
C LYS A 22 -27.69 -19.13 38.59
N GLN A 23 -28.92 -18.92 38.12
CA GLN A 23 -30.10 -19.62 38.60
C GLN A 23 -30.38 -20.83 37.70
N ALA A 24 -30.08 -22.03 38.21
CA ALA A 24 -30.23 -23.27 37.46
C ALA A 24 -31.66 -23.41 36.88
N GLY A 25 -31.76 -23.58 35.56
CA GLY A 25 -33.02 -23.79 34.84
C GLY A 25 -33.87 -22.54 34.59
N TYR A 26 -33.50 -21.37 35.12
CA TYR A 26 -34.29 -20.14 34.98
C TYR A 26 -34.38 -19.66 33.52
N LEU A 27 -33.25 -19.59 32.81
CA LEU A 27 -33.20 -19.17 31.41
C LEU A 27 -33.93 -20.16 30.48
N ASP A 28 -33.75 -21.46 30.72
CA ASP A 28 -34.41 -22.52 29.93
C ASP A 28 -35.94 -22.42 30.05
N ALA A 29 -36.46 -22.18 31.26
CA ALA A 29 -37.89 -21.96 31.49
C ALA A 29 -38.41 -20.69 30.76
N LYS A 30 -37.64 -19.60 30.77
CA LYS A 30 -38.00 -18.36 30.05
C LYS A 30 -38.01 -18.55 28.54
N TYR A 31 -37.04 -19.27 27.98
CA TYR A 31 -37.01 -19.58 26.54
C TYR A 31 -38.16 -20.50 26.13
N ALA A 32 -38.46 -21.52 26.94
CA ALA A 32 -39.57 -22.43 26.68
C ALA A 32 -40.93 -21.70 26.69
N ALA A 33 -41.17 -20.85 27.70
CA ALA A 33 -42.38 -20.03 27.79
C ALA A 33 -42.55 -19.05 26.61
N ALA A 34 -41.44 -18.59 26.02
CA ALA A 34 -41.43 -17.72 24.86
C ALA A 34 -41.43 -18.47 23.51
N GLY A 35 -41.53 -19.82 23.51
CA GLY A 35 -41.48 -20.62 22.29
C GLY A 35 -40.13 -20.58 21.56
N ILE A 36 -39.05 -20.28 22.27
CA ILE A 36 -37.69 -20.14 21.71
C ILE A 36 -36.94 -21.46 21.84
N THR A 37 -36.66 -22.10 20.70
CA THR A 37 -35.85 -23.31 20.65
C THR A 37 -34.35 -23.00 20.81
N THR A 38 -33.70 -23.67 21.75
CA THR A 38 -32.26 -23.53 22.03
C THR A 38 -31.48 -24.72 21.48
N ARG A 39 -30.41 -24.48 20.72
CA ARG A 39 -29.41 -25.52 20.40
C ARG A 39 -28.19 -25.36 21.30
N LYS A 40 -27.74 -26.44 21.95
CA LYS A 40 -26.48 -26.46 22.70
C LYS A 40 -25.30 -26.39 21.72
N ARG A 41 -24.35 -25.46 21.93
CA ARG A 41 -23.07 -25.44 21.20
C ARG A 41 -22.12 -26.48 21.81
N LYS A 42 -21.20 -27.02 21.00
CA LYS A 42 -20.15 -27.96 21.44
C LYS A 42 -18.98 -27.30 22.20
N ALA A 43 -19.03 -25.99 22.48
CA ALA A 43 -17.93 -25.22 23.05
C ALA A 43 -18.35 -24.52 24.35
N ASN A 44 -17.39 -24.24 25.24
CA ASN A 44 -17.56 -23.59 26.56
C ASN A 44 -18.02 -22.11 26.52
N SER A 45 -18.55 -21.62 25.39
CA SER A 45 -19.00 -20.23 25.23
C SER A 45 -20.52 -20.14 25.29
N PRO A 46 -21.08 -19.11 25.95
CA PRO A 46 -22.52 -18.93 26.05
C PRO A 46 -23.16 -18.69 24.68
N ASN A 47 -24.40 -19.18 24.52
CA ASN A 47 -25.20 -18.95 23.32
C ASN A 47 -26.18 -17.79 23.56
N PHE A 48 -25.83 -16.59 23.09
CA PHE A 48 -26.67 -15.39 23.23
C PHE A 48 -27.81 -15.28 22.20
N TYR A 49 -27.91 -16.20 21.24
CA TYR A 49 -28.95 -16.15 20.21
C TYR A 49 -30.37 -16.25 20.80
N PRO A 50 -30.68 -17.15 21.75
CA PRO A 50 -31.98 -17.21 22.42
C PRO A 50 -32.26 -15.98 23.29
N LEU A 51 -31.22 -15.43 23.95
CA LEU A 51 -31.33 -14.24 24.78
C LEU A 51 -31.78 -13.02 23.97
N VAL A 52 -31.18 -12.81 22.80
CA VAL A 52 -31.56 -11.69 21.93
C VAL A 52 -33.02 -11.81 21.47
N ARG A 53 -33.45 -13.02 21.13
CA ARG A 53 -34.85 -13.27 20.76
C ARG A 53 -35.81 -13.02 21.92
N LEU A 54 -35.42 -13.39 23.13
CA LEU A 54 -36.22 -13.20 24.33
C LEU A 54 -36.41 -11.72 24.68
N VAL A 55 -35.33 -10.94 24.69
CA VAL A 55 -35.37 -9.55 25.18
C VAL A 55 -35.97 -8.59 24.16
N TRP A 56 -35.69 -8.79 22.87
CA TRP A 56 -36.13 -7.86 21.81
C TRP A 56 -37.29 -8.39 20.96
N ASN A 57 -37.83 -9.57 21.29
CA ASN A 57 -38.96 -10.21 20.61
C ASN A 57 -38.83 -10.22 19.08
N ILE A 58 -37.65 -10.60 18.59
CA ILE A 58 -37.31 -10.57 17.16
C ILE A 58 -37.69 -11.89 16.50
N ASP A 59 -38.46 -11.80 15.40
CA ASP A 59 -38.80 -12.93 14.55
C ASP A 59 -37.55 -13.41 13.76
N PRO A 60 -37.06 -14.64 14.01
CA PRO A 60 -35.86 -15.15 13.35
C PRO A 60 -36.03 -15.37 11.85
N THR A 61 -37.27 -15.50 11.34
CA THR A 61 -37.51 -15.68 9.90
C THR A 61 -37.34 -14.38 9.11
N LYS A 62 -37.45 -13.23 9.79
CA LYS A 62 -37.39 -11.90 9.17
C LYS A 62 -36.09 -11.16 9.45
N GLN A 63 -35.44 -11.43 10.59
CA GLN A 63 -34.29 -10.65 11.05
C GLN A 63 -33.18 -11.54 11.65
N ALA A 64 -32.90 -12.70 11.04
CA ALA A 64 -31.86 -13.63 11.47
C ALA A 64 -30.46 -12.97 11.58
N SER A 65 -30.13 -12.08 10.65
CA SER A 65 -28.85 -11.34 10.62
C SER A 65 -28.72 -10.40 11.82
N THR A 66 -29.78 -9.65 12.14
CA THR A 66 -29.86 -8.79 13.32
C THR A 66 -29.64 -9.57 14.60
N ILE A 67 -30.34 -10.71 14.77
CA ILE A 67 -30.21 -11.56 15.95
C ILE A 67 -28.78 -12.11 16.09
N SER A 68 -28.21 -12.59 14.98
CA SER A 68 -26.84 -13.13 14.93
C SER A 68 -25.83 -12.06 15.31
N ASN A 69 -25.96 -10.86 14.75
CA ASN A 69 -25.07 -9.74 15.04
C ASN A 69 -25.20 -9.33 16.49
N TRP A 70 -26.41 -9.12 17.00
CA TRP A 70 -26.60 -8.72 18.39
C TRP A 70 -26.08 -9.76 19.38
N ALA A 71 -26.22 -11.05 19.07
CA ALA A 71 -25.64 -12.12 19.86
C ALA A 71 -24.10 -12.10 19.87
N LYS A 72 -23.46 -11.74 18.74
CA LYS A 72 -22.00 -11.54 18.68
C LYS A 72 -21.55 -10.33 19.50
N SER A 73 -22.33 -9.24 19.54
CA SER A 73 -22.01 -8.09 20.41
C SER A 73 -22.02 -8.50 21.88
N LEU A 74 -23.03 -9.28 22.30
CA LEU A 74 -23.11 -9.78 23.67
C LEU A 74 -21.98 -10.77 24.00
N LEU A 75 -21.54 -11.57 23.01
CA LEU A 75 -20.38 -12.43 23.16
C LEU A 75 -19.08 -11.63 23.35
N ALA A 76 -18.86 -10.58 22.57
CA ALA A 76 -17.69 -9.72 22.74
C ALA A 76 -17.69 -9.02 24.11
N LEU A 77 -18.85 -8.57 24.60
CA LEU A 77 -18.98 -8.04 25.96
C LEU A 77 -18.70 -9.12 27.02
N HIS A 78 -19.09 -10.37 26.75
CA HIS A 78 -18.79 -11.49 27.62
C HIS A 78 -17.29 -11.79 27.71
N ASP A 79 -16.62 -11.85 26.56
CA ASP A 79 -15.19 -12.12 26.49
C ASP A 79 -14.38 -11.00 27.17
N GLU A 80 -14.75 -9.73 26.96
CA GLU A 80 -14.11 -8.59 27.64
C GLU A 80 -14.30 -8.64 29.16
N TYR A 81 -15.55 -8.85 29.62
CA TYR A 81 -15.83 -8.89 31.06
C TYR A 81 -15.10 -10.06 31.73
N THR A 82 -15.13 -11.25 31.13
CA THR A 82 -14.49 -12.44 31.70
C THR A 82 -12.97 -12.31 31.73
N GLY A 83 -12.36 -11.77 30.66
CA GLY A 83 -10.93 -11.54 30.57
C GLY A 83 -10.40 -10.48 31.53
N LYS A 84 -11.25 -9.55 32.00
CA LYS A 84 -10.85 -8.43 32.87
C LYS A 84 -11.84 -8.19 34.02
N THR A 85 -12.22 -9.26 34.72
CA THR A 85 -13.28 -9.22 35.75
C THR A 85 -13.01 -8.18 36.86
N GLU A 86 -11.75 -7.93 37.20
CA GLU A 86 -11.33 -6.94 38.21
C GLU A 86 -11.69 -5.50 37.83
N LEU A 87 -11.66 -5.15 36.53
CA LEU A 87 -12.00 -3.81 36.05
C LEU A 87 -13.49 -3.47 36.21
N TYR A 88 -14.35 -4.48 36.25
CA TYR A 88 -15.80 -4.32 36.28
C TYR A 88 -16.42 -4.55 37.67
N ALA A 89 -15.59 -4.79 38.69
CA ALA A 89 -16.04 -5.14 40.04
C ALA A 89 -16.81 -4.02 40.75
N GLN A 90 -16.54 -2.76 40.42
CA GLN A 90 -17.16 -1.59 41.08
C GLN A 90 -18.37 -1.03 40.33
N ASN A 91 -18.29 -0.85 39.01
CA ASN A 91 -19.39 -0.30 38.21
C ASN A 91 -19.46 -0.88 36.79
N ALA A 92 -19.67 -2.21 36.72
CA ALA A 92 -19.80 -2.96 35.47
C ALA A 92 -20.68 -2.30 34.41
N ARG A 93 -21.79 -1.66 34.82
CA ARG A 93 -22.73 -1.03 33.89
C ARG A 93 -22.12 0.19 33.20
N ALA A 94 -21.57 1.14 33.95
CA ALA A 94 -20.99 2.35 33.37
C ALA A 94 -19.72 2.04 32.56
N ASP A 95 -18.89 1.13 33.07
CA ASP A 95 -17.60 0.80 32.47
C ASP A 95 -17.76 0.03 31.15
N LEU A 96 -18.73 -0.89 31.05
CA LEU A 96 -19.05 -1.55 29.77
C LEU A 96 -19.66 -0.59 28.75
N ILE A 97 -20.46 0.40 29.19
CA ILE A 97 -21.00 1.42 28.27
C ILE A 97 -19.87 2.28 27.69
N ASN A 98 -18.89 2.66 28.52
CA ASN A 98 -17.71 3.41 28.08
C ASN A 98 -16.85 2.59 27.12
N TYR A 99 -16.63 1.32 27.44
CA TYR A 99 -15.93 0.39 26.54
C TYR A 99 -16.58 0.30 25.15
N ILE A 100 -17.92 0.20 25.08
CA ILE A 100 -18.64 0.21 23.79
C ILE A 100 -18.38 1.52 23.01
N LYS A 101 -18.25 2.66 23.70
CA LYS A 101 -17.98 3.95 23.07
C LYS A 101 -16.54 4.04 22.57
N ASP A 102 -15.57 3.60 23.36
CA ASP A 102 -14.15 3.64 23.04
C ASP A 102 -13.80 2.73 21.85
N GLU A 103 -14.46 1.58 21.74
CA GLU A 103 -14.32 0.69 20.58
C GLU A 103 -15.05 1.22 19.32
N GLY A 104 -15.76 2.34 19.41
CA GLY A 104 -16.46 2.98 18.30
C GLY A 104 -17.85 2.38 18.00
N GLY A 105 -18.49 1.78 19.00
CA GLY A 105 -19.87 1.29 18.99
C GLY A 105 -20.02 -0.21 18.74
N LEU A 106 -21.26 -0.71 18.91
CA LEU A 106 -21.60 -2.15 18.83
C LEU A 106 -21.20 -2.84 17.52
N ALA A 107 -21.11 -2.11 16.40
CA ALA A 107 -20.69 -2.67 15.11
C ALA A 107 -19.19 -3.03 15.08
N ARG A 108 -18.33 -2.15 15.60
CA ARG A 108 -16.88 -2.42 15.69
C ARG A 108 -16.54 -3.50 16.70
N LEU A 109 -17.28 -3.54 17.81
CA LEU A 109 -17.20 -4.57 18.83
C LEU A 109 -17.38 -6.00 18.31
N ARG A 110 -18.08 -6.18 17.18
CA ARG A 110 -18.32 -7.49 16.55
C ARG A 110 -17.32 -7.84 15.45
N GLY A 111 -16.31 -7.01 15.24
CA GLY A 111 -15.36 -7.14 14.13
C GLY A 111 -15.94 -6.74 12.76
N GLU A 112 -17.13 -6.13 12.70
CA GLU A 112 -17.69 -5.59 11.45
C GLU A 112 -17.04 -4.22 11.16
N LYS A 113 -16.04 -4.19 10.27
CA LYS A 113 -15.69 -2.96 9.55
C LYS A 113 -16.97 -2.51 8.83
N GLY A 114 -17.56 -1.39 9.24
CA GLY A 114 -18.78 -0.87 8.61
C GLY A 114 -18.59 -0.73 7.10
N MET A 115 -19.40 -1.46 6.34
CA MET A 115 -19.49 -1.34 4.88
C MET A 115 -20.42 -0.18 4.50
N THR A 116 -20.03 0.59 3.50
CA THR A 116 -20.80 1.71 2.94
C THR A 116 -21.88 1.21 1.96
N ALA A 117 -22.86 2.04 1.61
CA ALA A 117 -23.91 1.69 0.63
C ALA A 117 -23.35 1.21 -0.74
N ALA A 118 -22.12 1.62 -1.08
CA ALA A 118 -21.40 1.16 -2.27
C ALA A 118 -20.84 -0.27 -2.14
N GLU A 119 -20.53 -0.71 -0.92
CA GLU A 119 -20.08 -2.09 -0.65
C GLU A 119 -21.27 -3.06 -0.60
N LEU A 120 -22.47 -2.60 -0.20
CA LEU A 120 -23.71 -3.39 -0.27
C LEU A 120 -24.14 -3.67 -1.72
N ALA A 121 -24.01 -2.68 -2.61
CA ALA A 121 -24.22 -2.87 -4.06
C ALA A 121 -23.20 -3.83 -4.70
N ALA A 122 -21.98 -3.90 -4.16
CA ALA A 122 -20.96 -4.86 -4.59
C ALA A 122 -21.19 -6.28 -4.05
N GLU A 123 -21.85 -6.40 -2.89
CA GLU A 123 -22.22 -7.69 -2.30
C GLU A 123 -23.47 -8.29 -2.97
N GLU A 124 -24.45 -7.46 -3.36
CA GLU A 124 -25.61 -7.88 -4.17
C GLU A 124 -25.20 -8.31 -5.60
N ALA A 125 -24.09 -7.79 -6.14
CA ALA A 125 -23.50 -8.26 -7.39
C ALA A 125 -22.66 -9.55 -7.22
N ALA A 126 -22.16 -9.84 -6.01
CA ALA A 126 -21.34 -11.01 -5.72
C ALA A 126 -22.19 -12.24 -5.35
N GLY A 127 -23.02 -12.69 -6.28
CA GLY A 127 -23.70 -13.98 -6.18
C GLY A 127 -22.71 -15.13 -5.95
N VAL A 128 -23.02 -15.98 -4.96
CA VAL A 128 -22.37 -17.26 -4.62
C VAL A 128 -20.94 -17.15 -4.05
N GLN A 129 -20.84 -17.27 -2.72
CA GLN A 129 -19.58 -17.61 -2.06
C GLN A 129 -19.08 -18.99 -2.54
N LEU A 130 -18.07 -18.98 -3.41
CA LEU A 130 -17.19 -20.14 -3.57
C LEU A 130 -16.51 -20.42 -2.23
N MET A 131 -16.66 -21.65 -1.74
CA MET A 131 -15.98 -22.15 -0.55
C MET A 131 -14.50 -21.76 -0.58
N GLN A 132 -14.07 -20.94 0.39
CA GLN A 132 -12.66 -20.70 0.62
C GLN A 132 -12.02 -22.01 1.10
N ARG A 133 -11.44 -22.77 0.16
CA ARG A 133 -10.32 -23.65 0.49
C ARG A 133 -9.24 -22.74 1.07
N GLY A 134 -8.92 -22.91 2.36
CA GLY A 134 -7.88 -22.15 3.04
C GLY A 134 -6.57 -22.27 2.26
N ARG A 135 -6.21 -21.21 1.54
CA ARG A 135 -4.87 -21.08 0.98
C ARG A 135 -3.91 -21.02 2.17
N PRO A 136 -2.85 -21.84 2.22
CA PRO A 136 -1.84 -21.72 3.26
C PRO A 136 -1.38 -20.27 3.37
N LYS A 137 -1.35 -19.73 4.59
CA LYS A 137 -0.82 -18.39 4.83
C LYS A 137 0.65 -18.44 4.42
N LEU A 138 0.99 -17.80 3.30
CA LEU A 138 2.36 -17.74 2.79
C LEU A 138 3.23 -17.13 3.90
N THR A 139 4.14 -17.93 4.46
CA THR A 139 5.08 -17.52 5.49
C THR A 139 6.14 -16.61 4.88
N ALA A 140 6.57 -15.61 5.64
CA ALA A 140 7.67 -14.71 5.32
C ALA A 140 8.49 -14.54 6.60
N PRO A 141 9.80 -14.25 6.51
CA PRO A 141 10.66 -14.04 7.66
C PRO A 141 10.03 -13.08 8.68
N ALA A 142 10.26 -13.38 9.96
CA ALA A 142 9.75 -12.59 11.06
C ALA A 142 10.29 -11.15 11.00
N PRO A 143 9.52 -10.14 11.42
CA PRO A 143 10.00 -8.76 11.49
C PRO A 143 11.30 -8.59 12.31
N ALA A 144 11.52 -9.42 13.33
CA ALA A 144 12.74 -9.41 14.13
C ALA A 144 14.01 -9.66 13.29
N ASN A 145 13.91 -10.46 12.22
CA ASN A 145 15.05 -10.75 11.34
C ASN A 145 15.45 -9.51 10.52
N VAL A 146 14.49 -8.62 10.23
CA VAL A 146 14.78 -7.33 9.56
C VAL A 146 15.60 -6.43 10.49
N ALA A 147 15.19 -6.33 11.76
CA ALA A 147 15.91 -5.54 12.75
C ALA A 147 17.35 -6.05 12.94
N ALA A 148 17.53 -7.37 13.12
CA ALA A 148 18.85 -7.98 13.23
C ALA A 148 19.72 -7.74 11.98
N SER A 149 19.15 -7.93 10.78
CA SER A 149 19.88 -7.69 9.53
C SER A 149 20.35 -6.24 9.38
N LYS A 150 19.51 -5.26 9.77
CA LYS A 150 19.88 -3.85 9.72
C LYS A 150 20.95 -3.49 10.73
N LEU A 151 20.87 -4.06 11.92
CA LEU A 151 21.86 -3.83 12.96
C LEU A 151 23.26 -4.27 12.50
N GLU A 152 23.34 -5.44 11.88
CA GLU A 152 24.59 -5.94 11.30
C GLU A 152 25.06 -5.10 10.12
N ALA A 153 24.14 -4.68 9.23
CA ALA A 153 24.48 -3.81 8.11
C ALA A 153 25.05 -2.46 8.57
N VAL A 154 24.48 -1.84 9.62
CA VAL A 154 24.94 -0.54 10.11
C VAL A 154 26.39 -0.60 10.62
N LYS A 155 26.81 -1.73 11.19
CA LYS A 155 28.19 -1.93 11.66
C LYS A 155 29.20 -1.99 10.51
N ALA A 156 28.76 -2.38 9.31
CA ALA A 156 29.62 -2.52 8.13
C ALA A 156 29.67 -1.25 7.24
N ILE A 157 28.73 -0.32 7.40
CA ILE A 157 28.65 0.88 6.56
C ILE A 157 29.79 1.86 6.91
N ALA A 158 30.48 2.35 5.88
CA ALA A 158 31.49 3.40 6.03
C ALA A 158 30.85 4.70 6.55
N PRO A 159 31.48 5.40 7.53
CA PRO A 159 30.93 6.61 8.11
C PRO A 159 30.84 7.73 7.06
N LYS A 160 29.66 8.34 6.92
CA LYS A 160 29.47 9.51 6.04
C LYS A 160 30.20 10.76 6.54
N ALA A 161 30.38 10.87 7.85
CA ALA A 161 31.17 11.89 8.52
C ALA A 161 31.65 11.33 9.87
N THR A 162 32.81 11.80 10.34
CA THR A 162 33.34 11.44 11.66
C THR A 162 33.39 12.69 12.54
N ILE A 163 32.79 12.60 13.72
CA ILE A 163 32.94 13.62 14.77
C ILE A 163 34.10 13.16 15.65
N PRO A 164 35.24 13.90 15.71
CA PRO A 164 36.46 13.41 16.37
C PRO A 164 36.30 13.16 17.88
N SER A 165 35.45 13.92 18.56
CA SER A 165 35.12 13.70 19.97
C SER A 165 33.76 14.32 20.28
N PHE A 166 32.89 13.54 20.94
CA PHE A 166 31.64 14.03 21.52
C PHE A 166 31.41 13.36 22.87
N PRO A 167 32.06 13.86 23.95
CA PRO A 167 32.12 13.17 25.25
C PRO A 167 30.76 12.87 25.91
N THR A 168 29.71 13.56 25.49
CA THR A 168 28.34 13.40 26.00
C THR A 168 27.49 12.41 25.20
N ALA A 169 28.04 11.74 24.18
CA ALA A 169 27.34 10.65 23.50
C ALA A 169 27.29 9.41 24.39
N VAL A 170 26.10 9.13 24.93
CA VAL A 170 25.77 7.82 25.50
C VAL A 170 25.19 6.95 24.39
N THR A 171 25.63 5.71 24.30
CA THR A 171 25.14 4.72 23.33
C THR A 171 24.31 3.63 24.01
N ASN A 172 23.54 2.89 23.21
CA ASN A 172 22.92 1.65 23.65
C ASN A 172 23.93 0.48 23.65
N ALA A 173 23.45 -0.74 23.91
CA ALA A 173 24.27 -1.95 23.95
C ALA A 173 24.96 -2.27 22.61
N ASP A 174 24.44 -1.78 21.49
CA ASP A 174 25.00 -1.95 20.15
C ASP A 174 25.98 -0.85 19.74
N ASN A 175 26.36 0.03 20.68
CA ASN A 175 27.17 1.23 20.44
C ASN A 175 26.52 2.24 19.48
N LEU A 176 25.18 2.29 19.44
CA LEU A 176 24.42 3.22 18.62
C LEU A 176 23.79 4.35 19.47
N VAL A 177 23.67 5.52 18.84
CA VAL A 177 23.04 6.71 19.42
C VAL A 177 22.30 7.49 18.33
N VAL A 178 21.13 8.02 18.66
CA VAL A 178 20.40 8.96 17.79
C VAL A 178 20.71 10.37 18.24
N MET A 179 21.15 11.21 17.31
CA MET A 179 21.43 12.63 17.56
C MET A 179 20.45 13.52 16.80
N LEU A 180 19.87 14.50 17.50
CA LEU A 180 19.06 15.54 16.88
C LEU A 180 20.00 16.66 16.42
N GLY A 181 20.12 16.83 15.11
CA GLY A 181 20.91 17.89 14.49
C GLY A 181 20.05 19.03 13.98
N ARG A 182 20.54 20.26 14.10
CA ARG A 182 19.98 21.46 13.45
C ARG A 182 21.01 22.02 12.48
N LYS A 183 20.62 22.27 11.23
CA LYS A 183 21.47 22.99 10.28
C LYS A 183 21.45 24.48 10.60
N ASN A 184 22.61 25.09 10.83
CA ASN A 184 22.73 26.53 11.06
C ASN A 184 22.86 27.32 9.75
N ALA A 185 22.90 28.66 9.85
CA ALA A 185 22.99 29.55 8.68
C ALA A 185 24.29 29.37 7.87
N ALA A 186 25.37 28.88 8.49
CA ALA A 186 26.62 28.54 7.83
C ALA A 186 26.60 27.14 7.17
N GLY A 187 25.49 26.41 7.29
CA GLY A 187 25.33 25.07 6.73
C GLY A 187 25.94 23.95 7.58
N GLN A 188 26.46 24.26 8.77
CA GLN A 188 26.98 23.27 9.71
C GLN A 188 25.84 22.59 10.47
N ILE A 189 26.03 21.33 10.84
CA ILE A 189 25.07 20.59 11.68
C ILE A 189 25.46 20.75 13.14
N GLU A 190 24.62 21.42 13.91
CA GLU A 190 24.72 21.56 15.37
C GLU A 190 23.95 20.43 16.03
N ILE A 191 24.61 19.65 16.87
CA ILE A 191 23.95 18.62 17.66
C ILE A 191 23.29 19.28 18.87
N VAL A 192 21.96 19.24 18.93
CA VAL A 192 21.16 19.87 19.99
C VAL A 192 20.64 18.89 21.04
N GLY A 193 20.77 17.59 20.78
CA GLY A 193 20.40 16.54 21.74
C GLY A 193 20.78 15.15 21.24
N SER A 194 20.79 14.19 22.16
CA SER A 194 21.05 12.78 21.88
C SER A 194 20.11 11.87 22.69
N ASN A 195 19.84 10.68 22.18
CA ASN A 195 19.06 9.65 22.86
C ASN A 195 19.57 8.25 22.45
N TYR A 196 19.60 7.34 23.41
CA TYR A 196 20.11 5.96 23.23
C TYR A 196 19.04 4.90 23.50
N SER A 197 17.76 5.28 23.60
CA SER A 197 16.68 4.29 23.75
C SER A 197 16.60 3.39 22.52
N ASP A 198 16.49 2.08 22.75
CA ASP A 198 16.42 1.08 21.67
C ASP A 198 15.24 1.35 20.73
N GLN A 199 14.14 1.90 21.25
CA GLN A 199 12.98 2.29 20.42
C GLN A 199 13.34 3.38 19.41
N LEU A 200 14.07 4.43 19.81
CA LEU A 200 14.47 5.50 18.89
C LEU A 200 15.58 5.05 17.95
N VAL A 201 16.54 4.25 18.44
CA VAL A 201 17.57 3.64 17.59
C VAL A 201 16.91 2.77 16.52
N GLN A 202 15.97 1.91 16.90
CA GLN A 202 15.24 1.07 15.94
C GLN A 202 14.43 1.91 14.94
N THR A 203 13.75 2.95 15.42
CA THR A 203 13.01 3.88 14.53
C THR A 203 13.95 4.57 13.53
N ALA A 204 15.14 5.00 13.98
CA ALA A 204 16.15 5.60 13.13
C ALA A 204 16.73 4.59 12.13
N LEU A 205 17.02 3.35 12.54
CA LEU A 205 17.41 2.25 11.65
C LEU A 205 16.31 1.93 10.62
N ASP A 206 15.04 2.06 11.01
CA ASP A 206 13.90 1.87 10.12
C ASP A 206 13.72 2.99 9.10
N ALA A 207 14.09 4.21 9.47
CA ALA A 207 14.08 5.39 8.61
C ALA A 207 15.35 5.53 7.74
N CYS A 208 16.48 4.99 8.18
CA CYS A 208 17.73 4.94 7.43
C CYS A 208 17.67 3.82 6.40
N THR A 209 16.78 3.99 5.41
CA THR A 209 16.40 2.99 4.40
C THR A 209 17.42 2.82 3.27
N ALA A 210 18.64 3.35 3.40
CA ALA A 210 19.75 2.96 2.55
C ALA A 210 20.18 1.53 2.92
N LEU A 211 19.23 0.60 2.81
CA LEU A 211 19.45 -0.83 2.87
C LEU A 211 20.51 -1.12 1.83
N ASP A 212 21.62 -1.67 2.29
CA ASP A 212 22.69 -2.12 1.43
C ASP A 212 22.15 -3.25 0.53
N ARG A 213 21.63 -2.87 -0.64
CA ARG A 213 21.10 -3.79 -1.65
C ARG A 213 22.23 -4.48 -2.41
N SER A 214 23.51 -4.17 -2.14
CA SER A 214 24.65 -4.80 -2.83
C SER A 214 24.64 -6.32 -2.70
N ASN A 215 24.17 -6.84 -1.56
CA ASN A 215 24.10 -8.27 -1.27
C ASN A 215 22.80 -8.95 -1.76
N VAL A 216 21.86 -8.21 -2.33
CA VAL A 216 20.62 -8.78 -2.90
C VAL A 216 20.93 -9.33 -4.28
N THR A 217 20.49 -10.56 -4.54
CA THR A 217 20.60 -11.22 -5.84
C THR A 217 20.10 -10.32 -6.99
N LEU A 218 20.88 -10.23 -8.07
CA LEU A 218 20.67 -9.27 -9.17
C LEU A 218 19.26 -9.35 -9.76
N SER A 219 18.78 -10.55 -10.04
CA SER A 219 17.44 -10.79 -10.61
C SER A 219 16.33 -10.22 -9.72
N LEU A 220 16.38 -10.52 -8.42
CA LEU A 220 15.40 -10.03 -7.43
C LEU A 220 15.51 -8.51 -7.24
N ARG A 221 16.73 -7.99 -7.11
CA ARG A 221 17.00 -6.56 -6.92
C ARG A 221 16.48 -5.74 -8.09
N LEU A 222 16.75 -6.18 -9.32
CA LEU A 222 16.29 -5.52 -10.54
C LEU A 222 14.76 -5.47 -10.64
N ILE A 223 14.08 -6.59 -10.37
CA ILE A 223 12.61 -6.64 -10.33
C ILE A 223 12.05 -5.70 -9.25
N ALA A 224 12.66 -5.68 -8.06
CA ALA A 224 12.22 -4.85 -6.96
C ALA A 224 12.41 -3.35 -7.27
N GLU A 225 13.59 -2.94 -7.76
CA GLU A 225 13.89 -1.57 -8.17
C GLU A 225 13.00 -1.10 -9.33
N ALA A 226 12.68 -1.98 -10.29
CA ALA A 226 11.75 -1.65 -11.38
C ALA A 226 10.30 -1.40 -10.88
N LEU A 227 9.86 -2.11 -9.84
CA LEU A 227 8.53 -1.95 -9.26
C LEU A 227 8.43 -0.75 -8.32
N GLU A 228 9.52 -0.32 -7.71
CA GLU A 228 9.52 0.63 -6.61
C GLU A 228 8.86 1.99 -6.95
N PRO A 229 9.08 2.61 -8.13
CA PRO A 229 8.36 3.83 -8.52
C PRO A 229 6.84 3.67 -8.63
N HIS A 230 6.34 2.43 -8.74
CA HIS A 230 4.93 2.08 -8.84
C HIS A 230 4.38 1.50 -7.52
N ALA A 231 5.25 1.21 -6.56
CA ALA A 231 4.89 0.67 -5.26
C ALA A 231 4.35 1.79 -4.38
N LEU A 232 3.23 1.53 -3.72
CA LEU A 232 2.67 2.50 -2.78
C LEU A 232 3.62 2.61 -1.58
N PRO A 233 4.17 3.80 -1.27
CA PRO A 233 5.05 3.98 -0.13
C PRO A 233 4.41 3.49 1.17
N ALA A 234 5.20 2.96 2.10
CA ALA A 234 4.70 2.47 3.40
C ALA A 234 3.79 3.49 4.13
N LYS A 235 4.10 4.79 4.05
CA LYS A 235 3.30 5.90 4.61
C LYS A 235 1.89 6.01 4.00
N LEU A 236 1.71 5.54 2.76
CA LEU A 236 0.44 5.57 2.03
C LEU A 236 -0.29 4.21 2.04
N GLU A 237 0.34 3.14 2.55
CA GLU A 237 -0.19 1.78 2.51
C GLU A 237 -1.57 1.65 3.18
N SER A 238 -1.81 2.42 4.25
CA SER A 238 -3.12 2.50 4.93
C SER A 238 -4.26 2.99 4.01
N TYR A 239 -3.91 3.70 2.93
CA TYR A 239 -4.84 4.23 1.93
C TYR A 239 -4.89 3.41 0.64
N ARG A 240 -4.23 2.24 0.55
CA ARG A 240 -4.11 1.43 -0.69
C ARG A 240 -5.43 1.27 -1.44
N LYS A 241 -6.53 0.97 -0.75
CA LYS A 241 -7.86 0.79 -1.36
C LYS A 241 -8.39 2.04 -2.08
N LYS A 242 -8.09 3.23 -1.57
CA LYS A 242 -8.52 4.51 -2.15
C LYS A 242 -7.54 5.04 -3.19
N PHE A 243 -6.30 4.57 -3.15
CA PHE A 243 -5.22 5.06 -3.97
C PHE A 243 -5.31 4.56 -5.40
N PHE A 244 -5.65 3.29 -5.62
CA PHE A 244 -5.81 2.77 -6.98
C PHE A 244 -7.22 3.01 -7.50
N ASP A 245 -7.32 3.52 -8.73
CA ASP A 245 -8.59 3.77 -9.43
C ASP A 245 -9.20 2.43 -9.91
N ASP A 246 -10.52 2.37 -9.97
CA ASP A 246 -11.21 1.32 -10.75
C ASP A 246 -10.93 1.58 -12.25
N SER A 247 -10.88 0.54 -13.09
CA SER A 247 -10.66 0.74 -14.52
C SER A 247 -11.90 1.31 -15.20
N GLU A 248 -11.68 2.03 -16.29
CA GLU A 248 -12.69 2.40 -17.28
C GLU A 248 -12.97 1.27 -18.28
N VAL A 249 -12.12 0.23 -18.31
CA VAL A 249 -12.26 -0.90 -19.22
C VAL A 249 -13.23 -1.93 -18.64
N GLU A 250 -14.24 -2.22 -19.42
CA GLU A 250 -15.26 -3.21 -19.16
C GLU A 250 -14.96 -4.52 -19.89
N ARG A 251 -15.21 -5.65 -19.23
CA ARG A 251 -15.15 -6.98 -19.83
C ARG A 251 -16.49 -7.66 -19.67
N THR A 252 -16.99 -8.22 -20.75
CA THR A 252 -18.13 -9.15 -20.71
C THR A 252 -17.66 -10.51 -20.20
N VAL A 253 -18.20 -10.95 -19.08
CA VAL A 253 -17.95 -12.26 -18.48
C VAL A 253 -19.19 -13.12 -18.64
N THR A 254 -19.01 -14.35 -19.11
CA THR A 254 -20.09 -15.34 -19.12
C THR A 254 -20.25 -15.95 -17.74
N LEU A 255 -21.42 -15.75 -17.14
CA LEU A 255 -21.80 -16.34 -15.87
C LEU A 255 -22.23 -17.80 -16.06
N ARG A 256 -22.21 -18.55 -14.96
CA ARG A 256 -22.69 -19.95 -14.96
C ARG A 256 -24.21 -20.05 -15.05
N ASP A 257 -24.92 -18.99 -14.68
CA ASP A 257 -26.38 -18.95 -14.70
C ASP A 257 -26.89 -18.70 -16.11
N LEU A 258 -28.00 -19.34 -16.47
CA LEU A 258 -28.66 -19.13 -17.76
C LEU A 258 -29.69 -17.99 -17.65
N ASP A 259 -29.89 -17.28 -18.76
CA ASP A 259 -30.95 -16.29 -18.91
C ASP A 259 -32.32 -16.97 -19.09
N LYS A 260 -33.36 -16.16 -19.30
CA LYS A 260 -34.74 -16.65 -19.44
C LYS A 260 -34.94 -17.50 -20.70
N ASP A 261 -34.01 -17.42 -21.65
CA ASP A 261 -34.04 -18.10 -22.94
C ASP A 261 -33.08 -19.31 -22.97
N GLY A 262 -32.45 -19.64 -21.84
CA GLY A 262 -31.54 -20.78 -21.70
C GLY A 262 -30.11 -20.53 -22.17
N ASN A 263 -29.74 -19.28 -22.49
CA ASN A 263 -28.38 -18.92 -22.86
C ASN A 263 -27.54 -18.52 -21.64
N PRO A 264 -26.21 -18.73 -21.63
CA PRO A 264 -25.36 -18.25 -20.56
C PRO A 264 -25.50 -16.73 -20.36
N LYS A 265 -25.85 -16.29 -19.15
CA LYS A 265 -25.92 -14.86 -18.83
C LYS A 265 -24.55 -14.23 -19.02
N THR A 266 -24.56 -13.00 -19.51
CA THR A 266 -23.37 -12.17 -19.59
C THR A 266 -23.48 -11.02 -18.60
N GLU A 267 -22.37 -10.70 -17.96
CA GLU A 267 -22.25 -9.54 -17.08
C GLU A 267 -21.07 -8.69 -17.52
N VAL A 268 -21.28 -7.38 -17.57
CA VAL A 268 -20.22 -6.42 -17.84
C VAL A 268 -19.53 -6.09 -16.51
N GLN A 269 -18.28 -6.53 -16.38
CA GLN A 269 -17.46 -6.29 -15.20
C GLN A 269 -16.34 -5.29 -15.52
N LYS A 270 -16.20 -4.25 -14.69
CA LYS A 270 -15.05 -3.35 -14.77
C LYS A 270 -13.79 -4.08 -14.32
N ILE A 271 -12.78 -4.07 -15.17
CA ILE A 271 -11.46 -4.60 -14.81
C ILE A 271 -10.88 -3.68 -13.71
N LYS A 272 -10.00 -4.17 -12.84
CA LYS A 272 -9.28 -3.27 -11.93
C LYS A 272 -7.97 -2.83 -12.56
N GLN A 273 -7.64 -1.54 -12.48
CA GLN A 273 -6.29 -1.11 -12.82
C GLN A 273 -5.31 -1.78 -11.86
N ALA A 274 -4.28 -2.43 -12.41
CA ALA A 274 -3.25 -3.08 -11.64
C ALA A 274 -1.90 -2.76 -12.23
N THR A 275 -0.91 -2.49 -11.38
CA THR A 275 0.48 -2.41 -11.82
C THR A 275 0.89 -3.73 -12.43
N ARG A 276 1.52 -3.67 -13.60
CA ARG A 276 2.09 -4.80 -14.32
C ARG A 276 3.56 -4.53 -14.57
N LEU A 277 4.37 -5.53 -14.26
CA LEU A 277 5.75 -5.61 -14.70
C LEU A 277 5.84 -6.66 -15.81
N ARG A 278 6.48 -6.26 -16.90
CA ARG A 278 6.72 -7.07 -18.08
C ARG A 278 8.20 -6.97 -18.46
N TYR A 279 8.86 -8.09 -18.66
CA TYR A 279 10.19 -8.11 -19.27
C TYR A 279 10.04 -8.27 -20.79
N ARG A 280 10.77 -7.45 -21.56
CA ARG A 280 10.74 -7.41 -23.02
C ARG A 280 12.12 -7.78 -23.58
N PRO A 281 12.34 -9.02 -24.03
CA PRO A 281 13.66 -9.48 -24.46
C PRO A 281 14.19 -8.69 -25.68
N THR A 282 13.33 -8.33 -26.64
CA THR A 282 13.73 -7.56 -27.83
C THR A 282 14.20 -6.14 -27.51
N ALA A 283 13.54 -5.48 -26.55
CA ALA A 283 13.92 -4.14 -26.10
C ALA A 283 14.96 -4.17 -24.96
N THR A 284 15.25 -5.37 -24.44
CA THR A 284 16.13 -5.62 -23.29
C THR A 284 15.80 -4.77 -22.07
N ASP A 285 14.51 -4.69 -21.72
CA ASP A 285 14.06 -3.86 -20.61
C ASP A 285 12.84 -4.40 -19.86
N PHE A 286 12.62 -3.84 -18.67
CA PHE A 286 11.40 -4.02 -17.91
C PHE A 286 10.47 -2.83 -18.16
N LEU A 287 9.26 -3.12 -18.65
CA LEU A 287 8.17 -2.17 -18.77
C LEU A 287 7.22 -2.33 -17.59
N VAL A 288 7.10 -1.29 -16.78
CA VAL A 288 6.17 -1.24 -15.64
C VAL A 288 5.13 -0.15 -15.85
N SER A 289 3.86 -0.52 -15.88
CA SER A 289 2.73 0.42 -16.02
C SER A 289 1.43 -0.22 -15.53
N LYS A 290 0.33 0.56 -15.46
CA LYS A 290 -0.97 0.02 -15.06
C LYS A 290 -1.66 -0.67 -16.24
N THR A 291 -2.40 -1.73 -16.00
CA THR A 291 -3.27 -2.34 -17.02
C THR A 291 -4.61 -1.61 -17.11
N ALA A 292 -5.31 -1.83 -18.23
CA ALA A 292 -6.69 -1.40 -18.39
C ALA A 292 -6.87 0.13 -18.22
N THR A 293 -6.00 0.90 -18.89
CA THR A 293 -6.03 2.36 -18.95
C THR A 293 -5.25 2.81 -20.19
N PRO A 294 -5.65 3.90 -20.88
CA PRO A 294 -4.89 4.44 -22.01
C PRO A 294 -3.60 5.15 -21.59
N ALA A 295 -3.53 5.63 -20.35
CA ALA A 295 -2.36 6.31 -19.80
C ALA A 295 -2.17 5.98 -18.31
N SER A 296 -0.92 5.87 -17.89
CA SER A 296 -0.55 5.73 -16.49
C SER A 296 0.91 6.15 -16.31
N LEU A 297 1.38 6.15 -15.06
CA LEU A 297 2.82 6.06 -14.80
C LEU A 297 3.42 4.90 -15.61
N VAL A 298 4.52 5.15 -16.31
CA VAL A 298 5.26 4.16 -17.09
C VAL A 298 6.74 4.22 -16.69
N THR A 299 7.34 3.09 -16.36
CA THR A 299 8.80 3.01 -16.12
C THR A 299 9.42 2.01 -17.09
N TYR A 300 10.50 2.43 -17.73
CA TYR A 300 11.44 1.55 -18.41
C TYR A 300 12.67 1.40 -17.52
N ALA A 301 12.97 0.18 -17.09
CA ALA A 301 14.25 -0.15 -16.45
C ALA A 301 15.08 -0.98 -17.43
N ARG A 302 16.18 -0.39 -17.91
CA ARG A 302 17.10 -1.00 -18.89
C ARG A 302 18.30 -1.54 -18.14
N PRO A 303 18.42 -2.86 -17.97
CA PRO A 303 19.50 -3.45 -17.20
C PRO A 303 20.87 -3.17 -17.84
N ASN A 304 21.85 -2.78 -17.02
CA ASN A 304 23.24 -2.59 -17.45
C ASN A 304 23.87 -3.91 -17.89
N ALA A 305 23.44 -5.02 -17.28
CA ALA A 305 23.79 -6.39 -17.67
C ALA A 305 22.55 -7.10 -18.22
N ALA A 306 22.71 -7.86 -19.32
CA ALA A 306 21.61 -8.56 -19.97
C ALA A 306 20.87 -9.49 -19.00
N PHE A 307 19.55 -9.34 -18.92
CA PHE A 307 18.70 -10.19 -18.11
C PHE A 307 18.41 -11.51 -18.83
N VAL A 308 18.72 -12.64 -18.20
CA VAL A 308 18.63 -13.97 -18.86
C VAL A 308 17.18 -14.47 -18.87
N CYS A 309 16.45 -14.09 -19.91
CA CYS A 309 15.14 -14.63 -20.24
C CYS A 309 14.91 -14.43 -21.74
N ALA A 310 14.62 -15.51 -22.47
CA ALA A 310 14.41 -15.42 -23.93
C ALA A 310 13.00 -14.94 -24.27
N ASP A 311 12.05 -15.17 -23.36
CA ASP A 311 10.63 -14.94 -23.60
C ASP A 311 10.16 -13.60 -23.03
N GLU A 312 9.13 -13.05 -23.67
CA GLU A 312 8.43 -11.90 -23.12
C GLU A 312 7.49 -12.38 -22.01
N VAL A 313 7.76 -11.96 -20.77
CA VAL A 313 7.09 -12.50 -19.59
C VAL A 313 6.48 -11.42 -18.71
N ILE A 314 5.39 -11.77 -18.02
CA ILE A 314 4.61 -10.91 -17.15
C ILE A 314 4.63 -11.47 -15.73
N LEU A 315 5.01 -10.64 -14.77
CA LEU A 315 4.98 -11.01 -13.36
C LEU A 315 3.55 -11.25 -12.87
N ARG A 316 3.33 -12.38 -12.17
CA ARG A 316 2.03 -12.69 -11.56
C ARG A 316 1.64 -11.60 -10.56
N GLY A 317 0.44 -11.05 -10.72
CA GLY A 317 -0.04 -9.92 -9.90
C GLY A 317 -0.04 -10.17 -8.38
N ALA A 318 -0.24 -11.42 -7.95
CA ALA A 318 -0.15 -11.81 -6.54
C ALA A 318 1.29 -11.76 -5.99
N ASP A 319 2.28 -12.11 -6.81
CA ASP A 319 3.69 -12.03 -6.40
C ASP A 319 4.20 -10.59 -6.45
N ARG A 320 3.81 -9.80 -7.46
CA ARG A 320 4.02 -8.35 -7.46
C ARG A 320 3.51 -7.69 -6.18
N SER A 321 2.25 -7.96 -5.81
CA SER A 321 1.66 -7.40 -4.59
C SER A 321 2.44 -7.79 -3.33
N TRP A 322 3.02 -8.99 -3.32
CA TRP A 322 3.83 -9.48 -2.22
C TRP A 322 5.22 -8.81 -2.20
N ILE A 323 5.87 -8.60 -3.35
CA ILE A 323 7.14 -7.84 -3.43
C ILE A 323 6.94 -6.43 -2.88
N GLU A 324 5.90 -5.72 -3.34
CA GLU A 324 5.60 -4.36 -2.88
C GLU A 324 5.35 -4.28 -1.37
N SER A 325 4.54 -5.20 -0.84
CA SER A 325 4.12 -5.14 0.57
C SER A 325 5.14 -5.73 1.55
N GLU A 326 5.78 -6.85 1.22
CA GLU A 326 6.70 -7.54 2.11
C GLU A 326 8.16 -7.15 1.85
N LEU A 327 8.61 -7.19 0.59
CA LEU A 327 10.03 -6.94 0.31
C LEU A 327 10.38 -5.45 0.37
N LEU A 328 9.57 -4.61 -0.26
CA LEU A 328 9.78 -3.15 -0.30
C LEU A 328 9.26 -2.49 0.99
N ASN A 329 7.94 -2.51 1.24
CA ASN A 329 7.35 -1.75 2.35
C ASN A 329 7.75 -2.25 3.74
N LYS A 330 7.90 -3.57 3.93
CA LYS A 330 8.40 -4.15 5.19
C LYS A 330 9.91 -4.40 5.18
N GLN A 331 10.60 -3.93 4.13
CA GLN A 331 12.06 -3.93 4.04
C GLN A 331 12.68 -5.33 4.22
N LYS A 332 12.01 -6.38 3.74
CA LYS A 332 12.50 -7.76 3.81
C LYS A 332 13.37 -8.17 2.63
N LEU A 333 13.62 -7.27 1.68
CA LEU A 333 14.36 -7.59 0.45
C LEU A 333 15.74 -8.22 0.72
N THR A 334 16.49 -7.70 1.69
CA THR A 334 17.84 -8.19 2.07
C THR A 334 17.82 -9.54 2.78
N LEU A 335 16.64 -10.02 3.20
CA LEU A 335 16.48 -11.31 3.88
C LEU A 335 16.32 -12.47 2.90
N TYR A 336 16.33 -12.23 1.59
CA TYR A 336 16.15 -13.27 0.59
C TYR A 336 17.33 -13.33 -0.37
N LYS A 337 17.69 -14.56 -0.74
CA LYS A 337 18.50 -14.87 -1.91
C LYS A 337 17.59 -15.43 -2.98
N ALA A 338 17.92 -15.21 -4.24
CA ALA A 338 17.15 -15.69 -5.37
C ALA A 338 17.97 -16.57 -6.32
N GLU A 339 17.30 -17.50 -6.98
CA GLU A 339 17.87 -18.34 -8.03
C GLU A 339 16.93 -18.38 -9.25
N PRO A 340 17.44 -18.11 -10.47
CA PRO A 340 18.85 -17.86 -10.79
C PRO A 340 19.31 -16.45 -10.39
N ASN A 341 20.64 -16.27 -10.24
CA ASN A 341 21.22 -14.98 -9.88
C ASN A 341 20.88 -13.86 -10.88
N ASN A 342 20.87 -14.16 -12.18
CA ASN A 342 20.48 -13.24 -13.24
C ASN A 342 19.52 -13.94 -14.20
N GLY A 343 18.32 -13.38 -14.38
CA GLY A 343 17.28 -13.96 -15.23
C GLY A 343 16.19 -14.73 -14.48
N LEU A 344 15.53 -15.64 -15.20
CA LEU A 344 14.46 -16.50 -14.71
C LEU A 344 14.71 -17.95 -15.12
N ALA A 345 14.26 -18.90 -14.29
CA ALA A 345 14.26 -20.32 -14.64
C ALA A 345 12.92 -20.72 -15.26
N ALA A 346 12.92 -21.76 -16.10
CA ALA A 346 11.68 -22.40 -16.53
C ALA A 346 10.99 -23.08 -15.33
N THR A 347 9.66 -22.97 -15.24
CA THR A 347 8.90 -23.64 -14.18
C THR A 347 8.84 -25.15 -14.45
N GLN A 348 8.95 -25.95 -13.39
CA GLN A 348 8.77 -27.40 -13.45
C GLN A 348 7.38 -27.82 -12.92
N GLY A 349 6.85 -28.93 -13.45
CA GLY A 349 5.59 -29.54 -13.00
C GLY A 349 4.32 -28.98 -13.65
N THR A 350 3.17 -29.11 -12.97
CA THR A 350 1.83 -28.79 -13.50
C THR A 350 1.40 -27.33 -13.26
N VAL A 351 2.33 -26.43 -12.97
CA VAL A 351 2.03 -25.03 -12.68
C VAL A 351 1.80 -24.28 -13.98
N LYS A 352 0.74 -23.47 -14.07
CA LYS A 352 0.40 -22.68 -15.27
C LYS A 352 1.44 -21.61 -15.67
N ALA A 353 2.33 -21.24 -14.76
CA ALA A 353 3.33 -20.21 -15.01
C ALA A 353 4.50 -20.82 -15.77
N THR A 354 5.00 -20.14 -16.80
CA THR A 354 6.08 -20.65 -17.65
C THR A 354 7.46 -20.44 -17.03
N HIS A 355 7.62 -19.38 -16.24
CA HIS A 355 8.89 -19.02 -15.62
C HIS A 355 8.75 -18.79 -14.12
N THR A 356 9.86 -18.95 -13.41
CA THR A 356 9.92 -18.77 -11.97
C THR A 356 11.26 -18.16 -11.52
N LEU A 357 11.20 -17.45 -10.40
CA LEU A 357 12.36 -17.05 -9.60
C LEU A 357 12.17 -17.64 -8.21
N ARG A 358 13.04 -18.57 -7.83
CA ARG A 358 13.01 -19.18 -6.49
C ARG A 358 13.66 -18.22 -5.51
N LEU A 359 13.05 -18.03 -4.36
CA LEU A 359 13.56 -17.27 -3.24
C LEU A 359 13.78 -18.20 -2.05
N ASP A 360 14.96 -18.13 -1.47
CA ASP A 360 15.29 -18.79 -0.21
C ASP A 360 15.59 -17.67 0.79
N ASP A 361 14.94 -17.70 1.96
CA ASP A 361 15.31 -16.73 2.99
C ASP A 361 16.74 -16.99 3.48
N ALA A 362 17.39 -15.95 4.01
CA ALA A 362 18.80 -16.01 4.40
C ALA A 362 19.04 -17.00 5.55
N ALA A 363 18.01 -17.27 6.36
CA ALA A 363 18.01 -18.33 7.38
C ALA A 363 17.73 -19.73 6.82
N SER A 364 17.33 -19.82 5.54
CA SER A 364 16.91 -21.04 4.82
C SER A 364 15.77 -21.80 5.50
N GLU A 365 14.93 -21.11 6.27
CA GLU A 365 13.73 -21.63 6.92
C GLU A 365 12.52 -21.65 5.97
N HIS A 366 12.52 -20.74 4.99
CA HIS A 366 11.39 -20.54 4.09
C HIS A 366 11.82 -20.39 2.64
N THR A 367 11.13 -21.14 1.77
CA THR A 367 11.30 -21.04 0.32
C THR A 367 10.03 -20.51 -0.32
N ARG A 368 10.16 -19.61 -1.28
CA ARG A 368 9.04 -19.07 -2.05
C ARG A 368 9.39 -18.98 -3.53
N ASN A 369 8.47 -19.39 -4.39
CA ASN A 369 8.58 -19.14 -5.82
C ASN A 369 7.78 -17.89 -6.22
N ILE A 370 8.43 -16.98 -6.93
CA ILE A 370 7.80 -15.93 -7.72
C ILE A 370 7.53 -16.50 -9.11
N TYR A 371 6.36 -16.22 -9.68
CA TYR A 371 5.95 -16.78 -10.96
C TYR A 371 5.71 -15.72 -12.03
N PHE A 372 6.02 -16.09 -13.26
CA PHE A 372 5.83 -15.29 -14.46
C PHE A 372 5.11 -16.09 -15.54
N TYR A 373 4.26 -15.40 -16.30
CA TYR A 373 3.53 -15.95 -17.43
C TYR A 373 4.12 -15.40 -18.72
N GLU A 374 4.34 -16.27 -19.69
CA GLU A 374 4.66 -15.81 -21.05
C GLU A 374 3.48 -15.01 -21.61
N LYS A 375 3.79 -13.92 -22.32
CA LYS A 375 2.78 -13.03 -22.92
C LYS A 375 1.70 -13.80 -23.68
N SER A 376 2.11 -14.80 -24.46
CA SER A 376 1.24 -15.62 -25.32
C SER A 376 0.16 -16.38 -24.52
N THR A 377 0.39 -16.63 -23.23
CA THR A 377 -0.52 -17.36 -22.34
C THR A 377 -1.54 -16.47 -21.62
N VAL A 378 -1.42 -15.14 -21.75
CA VAL A 378 -2.28 -14.16 -21.09
C VAL A 378 -3.35 -13.65 -22.05
N PRO A 379 -4.65 -13.64 -21.67
CA PRO A 379 -5.73 -13.14 -22.54
C PRO A 379 -5.48 -11.70 -23.01
N VAL A 380 -5.73 -11.42 -24.30
CA VAL A 380 -5.44 -10.15 -24.98
C VAL A 380 -6.05 -8.94 -24.25
N GLU A 381 -7.29 -9.08 -23.78
CA GLU A 381 -8.04 -8.04 -23.07
C GLU A 381 -7.38 -7.66 -21.74
N SER A 382 -6.61 -8.60 -21.19
CA SER A 382 -5.83 -8.39 -19.98
C SER A 382 -4.37 -8.13 -20.28
N ASN A 383 -3.88 -8.26 -21.52
CA ASN A 383 -2.45 -8.21 -21.90
C ASN A 383 -1.92 -6.78 -22.09
N GLN A 384 -2.80 -5.85 -22.44
CA GLN A 384 -2.41 -4.48 -22.77
C GLN A 384 -1.99 -3.65 -21.55
N GLN A 385 -0.98 -2.80 -21.74
CA GLN A 385 -0.54 -1.79 -20.78
C GLN A 385 0.03 -0.56 -21.52
N PRO A 386 -0.09 0.67 -20.98
CA PRO A 386 0.50 1.86 -21.58
C PRO A 386 2.01 1.74 -21.73
N SER A 387 2.50 2.27 -22.84
CA SER A 387 3.89 2.58 -23.13
C SER A 387 3.98 3.99 -23.73
N ILE A 388 5.19 4.56 -23.77
CA ILE A 388 5.44 5.84 -24.41
C ILE A 388 5.52 5.67 -25.92
N LYS A 389 4.74 6.48 -26.63
CA LYS A 389 4.79 6.58 -28.08
C LYS A 389 6.12 7.19 -28.49
N ASN A 390 6.92 6.43 -29.25
CA ASN A 390 8.20 6.86 -29.83
C ASN A 390 9.04 7.75 -28.90
N GLN A 391 9.72 7.15 -27.92
CA GLN A 391 10.50 7.86 -26.89
C GLN A 391 11.51 8.88 -27.46
N ALA A 392 12.09 8.60 -28.64
CA ALA A 392 13.07 9.46 -29.28
C ALA A 392 12.46 10.71 -29.92
N ALA A 393 11.16 10.72 -30.21
CA ALA A 393 10.46 11.85 -30.81
C ALA A 393 9.90 12.85 -29.78
N LEU A 394 10.03 12.56 -28.47
CA LEU A 394 9.59 13.46 -27.42
C LEU A 394 10.51 14.68 -27.33
N ASN A 395 9.90 15.86 -27.45
CA ASN A 395 10.56 17.14 -27.22
C ASN A 395 10.19 17.67 -25.83
N TRP A 396 11.16 18.33 -25.19
CA TRP A 396 11.03 18.84 -23.83
C TRP A 396 10.93 20.36 -23.83
N ASN A 397 9.89 20.89 -23.19
CA ASN A 397 9.70 22.33 -23.02
C ASN A 397 10.59 22.87 -21.90
N TRP A 398 10.92 22.02 -20.94
CA TRP A 398 11.78 22.33 -19.82
C TRP A 398 12.54 21.10 -19.36
N GLU A 399 13.70 21.37 -18.76
CA GLU A 399 14.53 20.36 -18.12
C GLU A 399 15.13 20.92 -16.83
N LEU A 400 15.17 20.08 -15.79
CA LEU A 400 15.70 20.38 -14.48
C LEU A 400 16.64 19.23 -14.08
N GLU A 401 17.91 19.55 -13.97
CA GLU A 401 18.92 18.65 -13.43
C GLU A 401 18.94 18.79 -11.89
N THR A 402 18.90 17.69 -11.15
CA THR A 402 18.83 17.68 -9.69
C THR A 402 19.79 16.66 -9.10
N THR A 403 20.32 16.89 -7.89
CA THR A 403 21.03 15.86 -7.14
C THR A 403 20.05 15.02 -6.31
N VAL A 404 20.49 13.83 -5.87
CA VAL A 404 19.72 13.00 -4.92
C VAL A 404 19.43 13.77 -3.62
N GLN A 405 20.36 14.60 -3.17
CA GLN A 405 20.14 15.47 -2.00
C GLN A 405 18.99 16.44 -2.22
N TRP A 406 18.92 17.08 -3.38
CA TRP A 406 17.83 18.02 -3.69
C TRP A 406 16.47 17.31 -3.70
N LEU A 407 16.39 16.10 -4.25
CA LEU A 407 15.17 15.30 -4.23
C LEU A 407 14.75 14.91 -2.80
N ALA A 408 15.71 14.58 -1.93
CA ALA A 408 15.44 14.32 -0.52
C ALA A 408 14.91 15.56 0.22
N GLU A 409 15.50 16.73 -0.06
CA GLU A 409 15.00 18.02 0.45
C GLU A 409 13.59 18.32 -0.07
N PHE A 410 13.30 18.00 -1.34
CA PHE A 410 11.98 18.18 -1.95
C PHE A 410 10.91 17.24 -1.37
N ASP A 411 11.23 15.97 -1.12
CA ASP A 411 10.30 15.08 -0.42
C ASP A 411 10.02 15.60 1.00
N ALA A 412 11.07 15.98 1.73
CA ALA A 412 10.93 16.43 3.12
C ALA A 412 10.12 17.74 3.26
N GLN A 413 10.34 18.71 2.36
CA GLN A 413 9.75 20.05 2.45
C GLN A 413 8.47 20.22 1.62
N CYS A 414 8.24 19.38 0.62
CA CYS A 414 7.10 19.52 -0.29
C CYS A 414 6.22 18.26 -0.35
N ALA A 415 6.76 17.12 -0.77
CA ALA A 415 5.93 15.93 -1.06
C ALA A 415 5.35 15.27 0.21
N THR A 416 6.16 15.07 1.24
CA THR A 416 5.73 14.50 2.53
C THR A 416 4.71 15.40 3.25
N PRO A 417 4.95 16.72 3.39
CA PRO A 417 3.95 17.65 3.93
C PRO A 417 2.62 17.62 3.17
N TYR A 418 2.66 17.56 1.84
CA TYR A 418 1.46 17.40 1.00
C TYR A 418 0.71 16.11 1.35
N VAL A 419 1.39 14.96 1.31
CA VAL A 419 0.81 13.64 1.64
C VAL A 419 0.17 13.63 3.03
N ASN A 420 0.84 14.21 4.02
CA ASN A 420 0.35 14.29 5.40
C ASN A 420 -0.87 15.22 5.54
N THR A 421 -0.95 16.26 4.72
CA THR A 421 -2.07 17.20 4.71
C THR A 421 -3.33 16.56 4.14
N ILE A 422 -3.20 15.83 3.03
CA ILE A 422 -4.38 15.26 2.34
C ILE A 422 -4.90 13.96 2.94
N ARG A 423 -4.12 13.24 3.76
CA ARG A 423 -4.56 12.05 4.55
C ARG A 423 -5.45 11.05 3.78
N GLY A 424 -5.13 10.76 2.53
CA GLY A 424 -5.91 9.81 1.72
C GLY A 424 -7.10 10.40 0.94
N PHE A 425 -7.28 11.73 0.94
CA PHE A 425 -8.33 12.42 0.17
C PHE A 425 -7.98 12.66 -1.31
N PHE A 426 -7.11 11.84 -1.89
CA PHE A 426 -6.66 11.90 -3.29
C PHE A 426 -7.79 11.93 -4.33
N ASN A 427 -8.98 11.39 -3.99
CA ASN A 427 -10.11 11.29 -4.91
C ASN A 427 -11.08 12.48 -4.81
N ARG A 428 -10.85 13.45 -3.92
CA ARG A 428 -11.64 14.69 -3.91
C ARG A 428 -11.17 15.57 -5.06
N SER A 429 -12.10 16.17 -5.80
CA SER A 429 -11.78 17.05 -6.94
C SER A 429 -10.69 18.08 -6.62
N LYS A 430 -10.76 18.72 -5.45
CA LYS A 430 -9.76 19.70 -4.99
C LYS A 430 -8.32 19.15 -4.89
N PHE A 431 -8.15 17.84 -4.71
CA PHE A 431 -6.86 17.17 -4.54
C PHE A 431 -6.51 16.22 -5.67
N ALA A 432 -7.32 16.16 -6.73
CA ALA A 432 -7.15 15.19 -7.80
C ALA A 432 -5.90 15.47 -8.65
N SER A 433 -5.48 16.74 -8.73
CA SER A 433 -4.30 17.19 -9.46
C SER A 433 -3.29 17.91 -8.55
N ILE A 434 -2.03 17.86 -8.97
CA ILE A 434 -0.92 18.66 -8.45
C ILE A 434 -0.31 19.39 -9.64
N GLN A 435 0.06 20.66 -9.46
CA GLN A 435 0.79 21.42 -10.45
C GLN A 435 2.21 21.69 -9.97
N LEU A 436 3.18 21.26 -10.76
CA LEU A 436 4.57 21.68 -10.64
C LEU A 436 4.77 22.97 -11.42
N GLN A 437 5.15 24.04 -10.72
CA GLN A 437 5.54 25.29 -11.35
C GLN A 437 7.07 25.42 -11.31
N LEU A 438 7.67 25.37 -12.49
CA LEU A 438 9.10 25.59 -12.69
C LEU A 438 9.39 27.08 -12.81
N GLY A 439 9.80 27.66 -11.68
CA GLY A 439 10.25 29.04 -11.60
C GLY A 439 11.67 29.24 -12.16
N LYS A 440 12.16 30.47 -12.01
CA LYS A 440 13.54 30.84 -12.39
C LYS A 440 14.59 30.31 -11.39
N THR A 441 14.20 30.21 -10.11
CA THR A 441 15.09 29.92 -8.98
C THR A 441 14.60 28.80 -8.08
N GLU A 442 13.38 28.31 -8.28
CA GLU A 442 12.73 27.33 -7.41
C GLU A 442 11.71 26.47 -8.17
N LEU A 443 11.40 25.31 -7.60
CA LEU A 443 10.27 24.47 -8.00
C LEU A 443 9.17 24.59 -6.95
N GLU A 444 7.96 24.94 -7.39
CA GLU A 444 6.79 24.94 -6.52
C GLU A 444 5.90 23.73 -6.79
N LEU A 445 5.46 23.06 -5.72
CA LEU A 445 4.39 22.07 -5.72
C LEU A 445 3.10 22.76 -5.28
N ARG A 446 2.15 22.91 -6.21
CA ARG A 446 0.87 23.57 -5.98
C ARG A 446 -0.26 22.55 -5.88
N TYR A 447 -1.15 22.74 -4.91
CA TYR A 447 -2.26 21.82 -4.64
C TYR A 447 -3.50 22.58 -4.13
N TRP A 448 -4.62 21.86 -3.97
CA TRP A 448 -5.94 22.42 -3.66
C TRP A 448 -6.47 23.29 -4.79
N TYR A 449 -7.01 22.66 -5.83
CA TYR A 449 -7.62 23.36 -6.95
C TYR A 449 -9.07 23.76 -6.61
N GLU A 450 -9.33 25.07 -6.60
CA GLU A 450 -10.64 25.66 -6.33
C GLU A 450 -10.72 27.05 -6.99
N ASN A 451 -11.86 27.39 -7.59
CA ASN A 451 -12.08 28.68 -8.26
C ASN A 451 -10.99 29.01 -9.30
N ASP A 452 -10.65 28.03 -10.14
CA ASP A 452 -9.64 28.11 -11.20
C ASP A 452 -8.21 28.42 -10.74
N VAL A 453 -7.92 28.27 -9.44
CA VAL A 453 -6.59 28.49 -8.87
C VAL A 453 -6.17 27.37 -7.93
N TYR A 454 -4.86 27.18 -7.78
CA TYR A 454 -4.30 26.33 -6.72
C TYR A 454 -4.06 27.19 -5.47
N ALA A 455 -4.80 26.91 -4.40
CA ALA A 455 -4.83 27.75 -3.20
C ALA A 455 -3.57 27.65 -2.34
N TYR A 456 -2.85 26.52 -2.39
CA TYR A 456 -1.69 26.26 -1.53
C TYR A 456 -0.49 25.80 -2.36
N ASN A 457 0.71 26.10 -1.84
CA ASN A 457 1.96 25.68 -2.45
C ASN A 457 3.03 25.36 -1.39
N TYR A 458 3.98 24.51 -1.79
CA TYR A 458 5.28 24.37 -1.16
C TYR A 458 6.34 24.74 -2.21
N SER A 459 7.42 25.40 -1.80
CA SER A 459 8.52 25.75 -2.69
C SER A 459 9.84 25.20 -2.20
N LEU A 460 10.69 24.77 -3.14
CA LEU A 460 12.09 24.47 -2.87
C LEU A 460 12.99 25.20 -3.86
N PRO A 461 13.90 26.08 -3.38
CA PRO A 461 14.91 26.71 -4.21
C PRO A 461 15.87 25.70 -4.85
N TYR A 462 16.35 25.99 -6.05
CA TYR A 462 17.29 25.13 -6.76
C TYR A 462 18.66 25.08 -6.08
N ASN A 463 19.15 26.24 -5.60
CA ASN A 463 20.47 26.39 -4.98
C ASN A 463 21.59 25.72 -5.80
N SER A 464 22.61 25.16 -5.15
CA SER A 464 23.70 24.41 -5.80
C SER A 464 23.30 22.99 -6.22
N ASN A 465 22.15 22.49 -5.75
CA ASN A 465 21.78 21.08 -5.84
C ASN A 465 20.75 20.80 -6.94
N ALA A 466 20.25 21.84 -7.62
CA ALA A 466 19.46 21.72 -8.83
C ALA A 466 19.76 22.86 -9.80
N LYS A 467 19.55 22.60 -11.08
CA LYS A 467 19.81 23.54 -12.17
C LYS A 467 18.82 23.33 -13.30
N ARG A 468 18.06 24.39 -13.60
CA ARG A 468 17.24 24.43 -14.81
C ARG A 468 18.14 24.52 -16.06
N LEU A 469 17.92 23.64 -17.01
CA LEU A 469 18.62 23.63 -18.30
C LEU A 469 17.85 24.48 -19.32
N GLY A 470 18.56 25.03 -20.31
CA GLY A 470 17.98 25.87 -21.37
C GLY A 470 17.68 27.32 -20.98
N LYS A 471 17.00 28.06 -21.87
CA LYS A 471 16.69 29.49 -21.69
C LYS A 471 15.64 29.69 -20.58
N LYS A 472 15.96 30.53 -19.59
CA LYS A 472 15.12 30.87 -18.41
C LYS A 472 13.98 31.85 -18.73
N THR A 473 13.37 31.76 -19.91
CA THR A 473 12.58 32.87 -20.47
C THR A 473 11.12 32.89 -20.03
N SER A 474 10.57 31.79 -19.50
CA SER A 474 9.23 31.76 -18.90
C SER A 474 9.09 30.69 -17.82
N THR A 475 8.20 30.95 -16.86
CA THR A 475 7.68 29.96 -15.92
C THR A 475 6.99 28.84 -16.71
N GLN A 476 7.27 27.59 -16.36
CA GLN A 476 6.68 26.42 -17.01
C GLN A 476 5.79 25.70 -16.00
N LEU A 477 4.66 25.19 -16.48
CA LEU A 477 3.67 24.50 -15.66
C LEU A 477 3.53 23.06 -16.14
N PHE A 478 3.47 22.14 -15.19
CA PHE A 478 3.15 20.75 -15.45
C PHE A 478 2.11 20.30 -14.43
N THR A 479 0.90 20.01 -14.90
CA THR A 479 -0.17 19.47 -14.05
C THR A 479 -0.19 17.96 -14.23
N ALA A 480 -0.26 17.22 -13.12
CA ALA A 480 -0.34 15.76 -13.13
C ALA A 480 -1.39 15.24 -12.14
N ASN A 481 -1.81 14.00 -12.32
CA ASN A 481 -2.62 13.31 -11.34
C ASN A 481 -1.84 13.19 -10.02
N ALA A 482 -2.49 13.57 -8.92
CA ALA A 482 -1.86 13.63 -7.60
C ALA A 482 -1.24 12.29 -7.16
N LYS A 483 -1.88 11.17 -7.53
CA LYS A 483 -1.42 9.83 -7.15
C LYS A 483 -0.12 9.47 -7.85
N ASP A 484 -0.01 9.73 -9.16
CA ASP A 484 1.18 9.35 -9.92
C ASP A 484 2.41 10.16 -9.47
N LEU A 485 2.23 11.46 -9.22
CA LEU A 485 3.29 12.33 -8.72
C LEU A 485 3.71 11.94 -7.29
N ALA A 486 2.74 11.64 -6.42
CA ALA A 486 3.02 11.20 -5.05
C ALA A 486 3.78 9.87 -4.99
N LEU A 487 3.51 8.92 -5.89
CA LEU A 487 4.27 7.66 -5.97
C LEU A 487 5.75 7.93 -6.27
N VAL A 488 6.01 8.71 -7.31
CA VAL A 488 7.38 8.92 -7.80
C VAL A 488 8.21 9.75 -6.80
N PHE A 489 7.74 10.93 -6.41
CA PHE A 489 8.54 11.81 -5.56
C PHE A 489 8.73 11.30 -4.13
N ALA A 490 7.82 10.46 -3.62
CA ALA A 490 8.00 9.83 -2.32
C ALA A 490 9.04 8.71 -2.32
N VAL A 491 9.36 8.14 -3.48
CA VAL A 491 10.26 6.99 -3.63
C VAL A 491 11.63 7.39 -4.18
N LEU A 492 11.72 8.41 -5.03
CA LEU A 492 13.00 8.83 -5.63
C LEU A 492 14.14 9.01 -4.62
N PRO A 493 13.95 9.62 -3.44
CA PRO A 493 15.02 9.78 -2.45
C PRO A 493 15.48 8.47 -1.81
N THR A 494 14.69 7.40 -1.87
CA THR A 494 14.98 6.10 -1.25
C THR A 494 15.62 5.11 -2.22
N LEU A 495 15.65 5.42 -3.51
CA LEU A 495 16.26 4.58 -4.53
C LEU A 495 17.80 4.62 -4.43
N PRO A 496 18.49 3.51 -4.76
CA PRO A 496 19.95 3.44 -4.79
C PRO A 496 20.53 4.10 -6.05
N ILE A 497 20.23 5.39 -6.24
CA ILE A 497 20.65 6.18 -7.39
C ILE A 497 22.18 6.36 -7.34
N THR A 498 22.86 5.97 -8.41
CA THR A 498 24.32 6.08 -8.59
C THR A 498 24.69 7.20 -9.56
N SER A 499 23.76 7.64 -10.41
CA SER A 499 23.98 8.79 -11.29
C SER A 499 24.17 10.06 -10.45
N GLN A 500 25.16 10.89 -10.82
CA GLN A 500 25.44 12.15 -10.12
C GLN A 500 24.21 13.06 -10.06
N ASN A 501 23.46 13.07 -11.17
CA ASN A 501 22.26 13.86 -11.33
C ASN A 501 21.06 12.98 -11.73
N VAL A 502 19.88 13.45 -11.37
CA VAL A 502 18.56 12.99 -11.84
C VAL A 502 17.98 14.08 -12.72
N LEU A 503 17.60 13.72 -13.94
CA LEU A 503 17.07 14.65 -14.93
C LEU A 503 15.55 14.57 -14.97
N LEU A 504 14.89 15.68 -14.64
CA LEU A 504 13.46 15.88 -14.85
C LEU A 504 13.25 16.65 -16.16
N SER A 505 12.53 16.10 -17.11
CA SER A 505 12.21 16.78 -18.38
C SER A 505 10.69 16.78 -18.56
N GLY A 506 10.08 17.85 -19.05
CA GLY A 506 8.62 17.87 -19.26
C GLY A 506 8.16 18.71 -20.44
N ASN A 507 6.99 18.34 -20.95
CA ASN A 507 6.22 19.09 -21.93
C ASN A 507 4.74 19.17 -21.49
N SER A 508 3.83 19.55 -22.38
CA SER A 508 2.40 19.69 -22.06
C SER A 508 1.71 18.37 -21.72
N ASN A 509 2.25 17.23 -22.18
CA ASN A 509 1.55 15.95 -22.20
C ASN A 509 2.19 14.91 -21.26
N VAL A 510 3.49 15.05 -20.98
CA VAL A 510 4.25 14.08 -20.18
C VAL A 510 5.47 14.71 -19.51
N MET A 511 5.81 14.22 -18.33
CA MET A 511 7.07 14.47 -17.64
C MET A 511 7.88 13.18 -17.54
N ARG A 512 9.18 13.24 -17.79
CA ARG A 512 10.14 12.15 -17.63
C ARG A 512 11.07 12.43 -16.46
N VAL A 513 11.33 11.39 -15.68
CA VAL A 513 12.38 11.32 -14.66
C VAL A 513 13.40 10.29 -15.11
N LYS A 514 14.66 10.71 -15.30
CA LYS A 514 15.76 9.86 -15.76
C LYS A 514 16.87 9.80 -14.70
N TYR A 515 17.29 8.60 -14.36
CA TYR A 515 18.37 8.32 -13.40
C TYR A 515 18.99 6.94 -13.67
N SER A 516 20.12 6.65 -13.03
CA SER A 516 20.75 5.33 -13.07
C SER A 516 20.95 4.79 -11.67
N THR A 517 20.81 3.47 -11.52
CA THR A 517 21.33 2.72 -10.36
C THR A 517 22.53 1.90 -10.81
N GLU A 518 23.12 1.15 -9.89
CA GLU A 518 24.15 0.16 -10.22
C GLU A 518 23.66 -0.86 -11.27
N LEU A 519 22.37 -1.22 -11.25
CA LEU A 519 21.84 -2.31 -12.06
C LEU A 519 21.23 -1.89 -13.39
N ALA A 520 20.72 -0.67 -13.51
CA ALA A 520 19.95 -0.26 -14.67
C ALA A 520 19.87 1.25 -14.84
N ASP A 521 19.59 1.65 -16.08
CA ASP A 521 19.11 2.98 -16.44
C ASP A 521 17.58 3.01 -16.39
N TYR A 522 17.05 4.04 -15.74
CA TYR A 522 15.61 4.20 -15.53
C TYR A 522 15.10 5.44 -16.24
N GLU A 523 13.98 5.28 -16.95
CA GLU A 523 13.17 6.38 -17.44
C GLU A 523 11.73 6.18 -16.99
N THR A 524 11.26 7.04 -16.08
CA THR A 524 9.90 7.02 -15.55
C THR A 524 9.12 8.20 -16.10
N TYR A 525 8.00 7.93 -16.75
CA TYR A 525 7.14 8.89 -17.41
C TYR A 525 5.82 9.04 -16.65
N ILE A 526 5.52 10.27 -16.25
CA ILE A 526 4.30 10.67 -15.56
C ILE A 526 3.41 11.39 -16.58
N PRO A 527 2.17 10.91 -16.84
CA PRO A 527 1.23 11.62 -17.69
C PRO A 527 0.93 13.00 -17.13
N ALA A 528 0.78 13.99 -18.02
CA ALA A 528 0.07 15.20 -17.65
C ALA A 528 -1.38 14.86 -17.26
N ALA A 529 -2.05 15.77 -16.58
CA ALA A 529 -3.45 15.65 -16.28
C ALA A 529 -4.15 17.01 -16.31
N ASP A 530 -5.46 16.97 -16.50
CA ASP A 530 -6.30 18.15 -16.26
C ASP A 530 -6.45 18.43 -14.75
N THR A 531 -7.21 19.48 -14.43
CA THR A 531 -7.48 19.89 -13.04
C THR A 531 -8.44 18.96 -12.31
N ALA A 532 -9.14 18.06 -13.02
CA ALA A 532 -9.92 16.97 -12.44
C ALA A 532 -9.07 15.71 -12.18
N GLY A 533 -7.78 15.74 -12.55
CA GLY A 533 -6.86 14.61 -12.40
C GLY A 533 -7.00 13.55 -13.48
N LEU A 534 -7.72 13.82 -14.58
CA LEU A 534 -7.81 12.91 -15.72
C LEU A 534 -6.51 12.95 -16.50
N ARG A 535 -5.92 11.77 -16.74
CA ARG A 535 -4.61 11.62 -17.38
C ARG A 535 -4.67 11.90 -18.87
N ASP A 536 -3.70 12.65 -19.38
CA ASP A 536 -3.48 12.86 -20.81
C ASP A 536 -2.80 11.63 -21.44
N ALA A 537 -3.44 11.03 -22.44
CA ALA A 537 -2.95 9.87 -23.17
C ALA A 537 -2.17 10.23 -24.45
N THR A 538 -2.01 11.50 -24.79
CA THR A 538 -1.40 11.95 -26.05
C THR A 538 0.01 11.40 -26.29
N ALA A 539 0.81 11.27 -25.23
CA ALA A 539 2.17 10.74 -25.28
C ALA A 539 2.26 9.21 -25.16
N PHE A 540 1.12 8.51 -25.03
CA PHE A 540 1.05 7.09 -24.70
C PHE A 540 0.43 6.28 -25.83
N GLU A 541 0.75 4.98 -25.86
CA GLU A 541 0.15 3.97 -26.72
C GLU A 541 -0.06 2.68 -25.93
N LEU A 542 -0.94 1.79 -26.40
CA LEU A 542 -1.15 0.50 -25.75
C LEU A 542 -0.17 -0.54 -26.30
N TYR A 543 0.70 -1.04 -25.44
CA TYR A 543 1.62 -2.13 -25.73
C TYR A 543 1.02 -3.48 -25.36
N GLY A 544 1.33 -4.51 -26.16
CA GLY A 544 0.92 -5.88 -25.86
C GLY A 544 -0.47 -6.27 -26.36
N ALA A 545 -1.03 -5.47 -27.29
CA ALA A 545 -2.14 -5.88 -28.15
C ALA A 545 -1.80 -7.14 -28.97
#